data_AF-A0A831TF36-F1
#
_entry.id   AF-A0A831TF36-F1
#
_cell.length_a   1.000
_cell.length_b   1.000
_cell.length_c   1.000
_cell.angle_alpha   90.00
_cell.angle_beta   90.00
_cell.angle_gamma   90.00
#
_symmetry.space_group_name_H-M   'P 1'
#
loop_
_entity.id
_entity.type
_entity.pdbx_description
1 polymer ?
#
loop_
_entity_poly.entity_id
_entity_poly.type
_entity_poly.pdbx_seq_one_letter_code
_entity_poly.pdbx_strand_id
1 'polypeptide(L)'
;MALFFVRATATPPADMPARTLYEIWDREAQAALKAMEAGVIKGLWKVAGQRVVIGILDLPDGDAIDQAIAGLPIMQEMGPSVPWEVLPVRPYENFAADLRKAVSGS
;
A
#
# COMPACT_ATOMS: atom_id res chain seq x y z
N MET A 1 8.20 -12.82 -6.62
CA MET A 1 7.78 -11.60 -5.90
C MET A 1 6.67 -12.00 -4.93
N ALA A 2 6.58 -11.31 -3.80
CA ALA A 2 5.58 -11.47 -2.76
C ALA A 2 4.55 -10.34 -2.87
N LEU A 3 3.30 -10.66 -2.53
CA LEU A 3 2.23 -9.68 -2.49
C LEU A 3 2.06 -9.16 -1.07
N PHE A 4 1.90 -7.85 -0.95
CA PHE A 4 1.66 -7.17 0.33
C PHE A 4 0.37 -6.38 0.23
N PHE A 5 -0.56 -6.66 1.14
CA PHE A 5 -1.63 -5.72 1.46
C PHE A 5 -1.03 -4.57 2.25
N VAL A 6 -1.40 -3.35 1.87
CA VAL A 6 -1.04 -2.13 2.60
C VAL A 6 -2.28 -1.32 2.92
N ARG A 7 -2.29 -0.73 4.11
CA ARG A 7 -3.24 0.30 4.53
C ARG A 7 -2.47 1.45 5.15
N ALA A 8 -2.51 2.61 4.51
CA ALA A 8 -1.93 3.85 5.00
C ALA A 8 -3.04 4.79 5.49
N THR A 9 -2.92 5.33 6.69
CA THR A 9 -3.86 6.33 7.22
C THR A 9 -3.14 7.65 7.44
N ALA A 10 -3.47 8.71 6.71
CA ALA A 10 -2.90 10.03 6.94
C ALA A 10 -3.57 10.72 8.13
N THR A 11 -2.80 10.96 9.20
CA THR A 11 -3.20 11.66 10.42
C THR A 11 -2.39 12.95 10.58
N PRO A 12 -2.60 13.97 9.74
CA PRO A 12 -1.82 15.19 9.78
C PRO A 12 -1.92 15.90 11.14
N PRO A 13 -0.86 16.62 11.57
CA PRO A 13 -0.90 17.48 12.74
C PRO A 13 -2.06 18.49 12.69
N ALA A 14 -2.61 18.83 13.86
CA ALA A 14 -3.80 19.67 13.96
C ALA A 14 -3.59 21.10 13.41
N ASP A 15 -2.36 21.59 13.44
CA ASP A 15 -1.94 22.91 12.96
C ASP A 15 -1.49 22.90 11.49
N MET A 16 -1.45 21.73 10.83
CA MET A 16 -1.09 21.63 9.41
C MET A 16 -2.19 22.27 8.54
N PRO A 17 -1.85 23.25 7.68
CA PRO A 17 -2.80 23.81 6.74
C PRO A 17 -3.33 22.73 5.77
N ALA A 18 -4.64 22.75 5.50
CA ALA A 18 -5.26 21.79 4.58
C ALA A 18 -4.60 21.80 3.19
N ARG A 19 -4.20 22.98 2.71
CA ARG A 19 -3.49 23.12 1.43
C ARG A 19 -2.15 22.35 1.43
N THR A 20 -1.37 22.45 2.49
CA THR A 20 -0.10 21.75 2.64
C THR A 20 -0.30 20.23 2.57
N LEU A 21 -1.32 19.72 3.26
CA LEU A 21 -1.67 18.30 3.17
C LEU A 21 -2.01 17.88 1.74
N TYR A 22 -2.83 18.66 1.02
CA TYR A 22 -3.20 18.33 -0.36
C TYR A 22 -2.01 18.40 -1.33
N GLU A 23 -1.07 19.33 -1.13
CA GLU A 23 0.14 19.41 -1.94
C GLU A 23 1.06 18.21 -1.72
N ILE A 24 1.19 17.72 -0.49
CA ILE A 24 1.92 16.47 -0.19
C ILE A 24 1.19 15.28 -0.85
N TRP A 25 -0.14 15.22 -0.70
CA TRP A 25 -0.92 14.10 -1.20
C TRP A 25 -0.98 14.04 -2.73
N ASP A 26 -0.92 15.18 -3.42
CA ASP A 26 -0.78 15.23 -4.88
C ASP A 26 0.57 14.65 -5.32
N ARG A 27 1.68 15.05 -4.69
CA ARG A 27 3.01 14.46 -4.99
C ARG A 27 3.02 12.94 -4.77
N GLU A 28 2.43 12.51 -3.65
CA GLU A 28 2.26 11.08 -3.34
C GLU A 28 1.43 10.36 -4.42
N ALA A 29 0.32 10.95 -4.85
CA ALA A 29 -0.53 10.38 -5.89
C ALA A 29 0.22 10.25 -7.23
N GLN A 30 1.02 11.24 -7.63
CA GLN A 30 1.85 11.16 -8.84
C GLN A 30 2.91 10.05 -8.76
N ALA A 31 3.53 9.85 -7.58
CA ALA A 31 4.47 8.76 -7.36
C ALA A 31 3.77 7.38 -7.43
N ALA A 32 2.60 7.27 -6.80
CA ALA A 32 1.81 6.04 -6.81
C ALA A 32 1.33 5.66 -8.23
N LEU A 33 0.88 6.64 -9.03
CA LEU A 33 0.47 6.40 -10.42
C LEU A 33 1.62 5.84 -11.27
N LYS A 34 2.84 6.38 -11.13
CA LYS A 34 4.03 5.84 -11.81
C LYS A 34 4.35 4.41 -11.36
N ALA A 35 4.20 4.12 -10.07
CA ALA A 35 4.42 2.77 -9.54
C ALA A 35 3.35 1.76 -9.99
N MET A 36 2.12 2.22 -10.22
CA MET A 36 1.06 1.43 -10.87
C MET A 36 1.41 1.14 -12.34
N GLU A 37 1.83 2.14 -13.10
CA GLU A 37 2.28 1.98 -14.49
C GLU A 37 3.48 1.01 -14.61
N ALA A 38 4.39 1.05 -13.64
CA ALA A 38 5.52 0.12 -13.56
C ALA A 38 5.15 -1.29 -13.09
N GLY A 39 3.88 -1.53 -12.70
CA GLY A 39 3.39 -2.84 -12.25
C GLY A 39 3.81 -3.25 -10.84
N VAL A 40 4.44 -2.35 -10.08
CA VAL A 40 4.79 -2.55 -8.67
C VAL A 40 3.53 -2.58 -7.82
N ILE A 41 2.59 -1.67 -8.10
CA ILE A 41 1.28 -1.64 -7.43
C ILE A 41 0.28 -2.38 -8.32
N LYS A 42 -0.27 -3.50 -7.82
CA LYS A 42 -1.28 -4.31 -8.52
C LYS A 42 -2.69 -3.72 -8.43
N GLY A 43 -2.93 -2.94 -7.38
CA GLY A 43 -4.18 -2.21 -7.19
C GLY A 43 -4.05 -1.22 -6.05
N LEU A 44 -4.70 -0.07 -6.20
CA LEU A 44 -4.68 1.01 -5.21
C LEU A 44 -6.05 1.69 -5.17
N TRP A 45 -6.56 1.91 -3.97
CA TRP A 45 -7.86 2.53 -3.78
C TRP A 45 -7.83 3.54 -2.66
N LYS A 46 -8.46 4.68 -2.93
CA LYS A 46 -8.83 5.65 -1.90
C LYS A 46 -10.06 5.14 -1.15
N VAL A 47 -9.98 5.01 0.17
CA VAL A 47 -11.18 4.79 0.99
C VAL A 47 -11.98 6.09 1.04
N ALA A 48 -13.19 6.08 0.45
CA ALA A 48 -14.05 7.25 0.36
C ALA A 48 -14.46 7.76 1.76
N GLY A 49 -14.43 9.09 1.94
CA GLY A 49 -14.78 9.74 3.21
C GLY A 49 -13.74 9.60 4.33
N GLN A 50 -12.64 8.89 4.12
CA GLN A 50 -11.58 8.70 5.12
C GLN A 50 -10.26 9.27 4.63
N ARG A 51 -9.25 9.41 5.49
CA ARG A 51 -7.86 9.71 5.08
C ARG A 51 -7.03 8.44 4.87
N VAL A 52 -7.65 7.41 4.29
CA VAL A 52 -7.06 6.08 4.15
C VAL A 52 -6.86 5.70 2.69
N VAL A 53 -5.73 5.10 2.36
CA VAL A 53 -5.46 4.43 1.08
C VAL A 53 -5.15 2.97 1.37
N ILE A 54 -5.69 2.08 0.55
CA ILE A 54 -5.40 0.64 0.60
C ILE A 54 -4.87 0.17 -0.74
N GLY A 55 -4.02 -0.83 -0.74
CA GLY A 55 -3.48 -1.37 -1.99
C GLY A 55 -2.86 -2.76 -1.85
N ILE A 56 -2.53 -3.33 -2.99
CA ILE A 56 -1.74 -4.54 -3.13
C ILE A 56 -0.46 -4.20 -3.88
N LEU A 57 0.69 -4.41 -3.25
CA LEU A 57 2.01 -4.23 -3.84
C LEU A 57 2.62 -5.59 -4.16
N ASP A 58 3.36 -5.66 -5.26
CA ASP A 58 4.13 -6.82 -5.69
C ASP A 58 5.61 -6.46 -5.62
N LEU A 59 6.29 -6.97 -4.60
CA LEU A 59 7.68 -6.63 -4.27
C LEU A 59 8.49 -7.90 -3.98
N PRO A 60 9.83 -7.88 -4.05
CA PRO A 60 10.63 -9.08 -3.81
C PRO A 60 10.43 -9.72 -2.43
N ASP A 61 10.44 -8.91 -1.37
CA ASP A 61 10.51 -9.35 0.03
C ASP A 61 10.09 -8.23 1.03
N GLY A 62 10.28 -8.50 2.33
CA GLY A 62 10.01 -7.58 3.43
C GLY A 62 10.89 -6.32 3.43
N ASP A 63 12.17 -6.46 3.07
CA ASP A 63 13.09 -5.32 3.04
C ASP A 63 12.67 -4.32 1.95
N ALA A 64 12.22 -4.85 0.80
CA ALA A 64 11.75 -4.03 -0.31
C ALA A 64 10.49 -3.22 0.03
N ILE A 65 9.56 -3.76 0.83
CA ILE A 65 8.37 -3.00 1.23
C ILE A 65 8.71 -1.88 2.22
N ASP A 66 9.61 -2.14 3.19
CA ASP A 66 10.07 -1.09 4.11
C ASP A 66 10.79 0.05 3.38
N GLN A 67 11.67 -0.29 2.43
CA GLN A 67 12.35 0.68 1.59
C GLN A 67 11.38 1.47 0.70
N ALA A 68 10.40 0.79 0.09
CA ALA A 68 9.40 1.43 -0.74
C ALA A 68 8.57 2.44 0.08
N ILE A 69 8.09 2.05 1.26
CA ILE A 69 7.32 2.94 2.16
C ILE A 69 8.17 4.14 2.59
N ALA A 70 9.41 3.92 3.03
CA ALA A 70 10.31 4.99 3.45
C ALA A 70 10.63 5.99 2.31
N GLY A 71 10.60 5.53 1.06
CA GLY A 71 10.81 6.35 -0.13
C GLY A 71 9.61 7.21 -0.55
N LEU A 72 8.43 7.00 0.03
CA LEU A 72 7.22 7.73 -0.36
C LEU A 72 7.29 9.21 0.04
N PRO A 73 6.92 10.16 -0.84
CA PRO A 73 6.83 11.58 -0.49
C PRO A 73 6.05 11.85 0.79
N ILE A 74 4.90 11.18 0.99
CA ILE A 74 4.10 11.38 2.20
C ILE A 74 4.84 10.91 3.47
N MET A 75 5.68 9.88 3.38
CA MET A 75 6.47 9.40 4.50
C MET A 75 7.65 10.31 4.83
N GLN A 76 8.29 10.89 3.81
CA GLN A 76 9.37 11.85 4.00
C GLN A 76 8.88 13.15 4.68
N GLU A 77 7.65 13.56 4.39
CA GLU A 77 7.07 14.82 4.85
C GLU A 77 6.28 14.68 6.17
N MET A 78 5.56 13.56 6.35
CA MET A 78 4.64 13.35 7.48
C MET A 78 5.12 12.26 8.46
N GLY A 79 6.02 11.37 8.03
CA GLY A 79 6.63 10.30 8.83
C GLY A 79 5.62 9.55 9.71
N PRO A 80 5.76 9.60 11.05
CA PRO A 80 4.89 8.85 11.98
C PRO A 80 3.42 9.30 11.95
N SER A 81 3.11 10.43 11.31
CA SER A 81 1.73 10.90 11.06
C SER A 81 1.01 10.12 9.95
N VAL A 82 1.62 9.05 9.44
CA VAL A 82 1.02 8.11 8.50
C VAL A 82 1.21 6.69 9.02
N PRO A 83 0.39 6.20 9.95
CA PRO A 83 0.46 4.80 10.36
C PRO A 83 0.16 3.85 9.19
N TRP A 84 0.97 2.80 9.12
CA TRP A 84 0.87 1.73 8.13
C TRP A 84 0.48 0.40 8.79
N GLU A 85 -0.35 -0.34 8.07
CA GLU A 85 -0.54 -1.78 8.28
C GLU A 85 -0.08 -2.48 7.01
N VAL A 86 0.79 -3.47 7.17
CA VAL A 86 1.38 -4.25 6.08
C VAL A 86 1.19 -5.73 6.39
N LEU A 87 0.55 -6.46 5.49
CA LEU A 87 0.29 -7.89 5.64
C LEU A 87 0.75 -8.63 4.39
N PRO A 88 1.59 -9.68 4.50
CA PRO A 88 1.87 -10.54 3.38
C PRO A 88 0.60 -11.28 2.97
N VAL A 89 0.29 -11.27 1.68
CA VAL A 89 -0.86 -11.98 1.11
C VAL A 89 -0.39 -12.92 0.00
N ARG A 90 -1.22 -13.90 -0.34
CA ARG A 90 -0.98 -14.85 -1.43
C ARG A 90 -2.17 -14.85 -2.39
N PRO A 91 -1.95 -15.16 -3.69
CA PRO A 91 -3.04 -15.32 -4.65
C PRO A 91 -4.08 -16.32 -4.15
N TYR A 92 -5.35 -15.98 -4.32
CA TYR A 92 -6.46 -16.82 -3.85
C TYR A 92 -6.53 -18.13 -4.62
N GLU A 93 -6.15 -18.12 -5.91
CA GLU A 93 -6.09 -19.27 -6.80
C GLU A 93 -5.18 -20.37 -6.25
N ASN A 94 -4.05 -19.99 -5.64
CA ASN A 94 -3.16 -20.94 -4.99
C ASN A 94 -3.85 -21.61 -3.80
N PHE A 95 -4.61 -20.83 -3.01
CA PHE A 95 -5.38 -21.39 -1.89
C PHE A 95 -6.52 -22.29 -2.38
N ALA A 96 -7.24 -21.89 -3.42
CA ALA A 96 -8.27 -22.72 -4.04
C ALA A 96 -7.70 -24.04 -4.58
N ALA A 97 -6.50 -24.02 -5.17
CA ALA A 97 -5.80 -25.23 -5.61
C ALA A 97 -5.42 -26.15 -4.45
N ASP A 98 -4.93 -25.61 -3.34
CA ASP A 98 -4.62 -26.38 -2.13
C ASP A 98 -5.88 -27.03 -1.55
N LEU A 99 -6.99 -26.28 -1.49
CA LEU A 99 -8.28 -26.82 -1.07
C LEU A 99 -8.76 -27.96 -1.97
N ARG A 100 -8.60 -27.80 -3.29
CA ARG A 100 -8.99 -28.84 -4.26
C ARG A 100 -8.23 -30.14 -4.02
N LYS A 101 -6.92 -30.06 -3.80
CA LYS A 101 -6.07 -31.22 -3.47
C LYS A 101 -6.49 -31.88 -2.17
N ALA A 102 -6.74 -31.08 -1.13
CA ALA A 102 -7.17 -31.58 0.18
C ALA A 102 -8.48 -32.38 0.11
N VAL A 103 -9.43 -31.94 -0.73
CA VAL A 103 -10.71 -32.63 -0.92
C VAL A 103 -10.59 -33.84 -1.87
N SER A 104 -9.72 -33.80 -2.88
CA SER A 104 -9.58 -34.88 -3.87
C SER A 104 -8.70 -36.05 -3.41
N GLY A 105 -8.13 -36.01 -2.20
CA GLY A 105 -7.34 -37.09 -1.63
C GLY A 105 -6.11 -37.48 -2.47
N SER A 106 -5.54 -36.52 -3.20
CA SER A 106 -4.41 -36.72 -4.12
C SER A 106 -3.10 -36.25 -3.52
#